data_AF-A0A119MNH2-F1
#
_entry.id   AF-A0A119MNH2-F1
#
_cell.length_a   1.000
_cell.length_b   1.000
_cell.length_c   1.000
_cell.angle_alpha   90.00
_cell.angle_beta   90.00
_cell.angle_gamma   90.00
#
_symmetry.space_group_name_H-M   'P 1'
#
loop_
_entity.id
_entity.type
_entity.pdbx_description
1 polymer ?
#
loop_
_entity_poly.entity_id
_entity_poly.type
_entity_poly.pdbx_seq_one_letter_code
_entity_poly.pdbx_strand_id
1 'polypeptide(L)'
;MKLVSIQAPAAVVMIRPHHFQPNPQTSADNAFQRSGGAGGERDARAVSAAARDEVGAAAQRLADAGVRVHVFDDHGEHDTPDSVFPNNWFSTHPGGHVALYPMTCPNRRRERRADVIEMLKTEYRVQDVIDYSGLEYDDVFLEGTGAMVLDHVARIAYTARSRRADPVALERFCTHFNFEPICFDTADADGRPIYHTNVMMSVATEFALIGLDLISYPNRRDEIRRRLAETGRAVVALEPSQIANFAGNALELSGRDARVLALSRRAFDCLTPHQRRLIERSAQLLPLDVPTIELAGGSVRCMLAGIHLARREG
;
A
#
# COMPACT_ATOMS: atom_id res chain seq x y z
N MET A 1 20.82 -10.35 -15.15
CA MET A 1 19.84 -9.47 -15.84
C MET A 1 18.98 -8.82 -14.76
N LYS A 2 18.75 -7.50 -14.78
CA LYS A 2 17.75 -6.90 -13.88
C LYS A 2 16.38 -7.49 -14.25
N LEU A 3 15.69 -8.09 -13.30
CA LEU A 3 14.31 -8.56 -13.48
C LEU A 3 13.42 -7.34 -13.72
N VAL A 4 13.07 -7.07 -14.98
CA VAL A 4 12.10 -6.03 -15.31
C VAL A 4 10.71 -6.67 -15.18
N SER A 5 9.97 -6.27 -14.14
CA SER A 5 8.57 -6.65 -13.95
C SER A 5 7.69 -5.41 -14.01
N ILE A 6 6.59 -5.50 -14.74
CA ILE A 6 5.56 -4.44 -14.74
C ILE A 6 4.76 -4.43 -13.43
N GLN A 7 4.62 -5.60 -12.79
CA GLN A 7 3.87 -5.79 -11.55
C GLN A 7 4.71 -5.46 -10.32
N ALA A 8 5.97 -5.89 -10.29
CA ALA A 8 6.86 -5.77 -9.13
C ALA A 8 7.89 -4.64 -9.35
N PRO A 9 7.67 -3.43 -8.82
CA PRO A 9 8.59 -2.32 -9.02
C PRO A 9 9.96 -2.62 -8.37
N ALA A 10 11.03 -2.10 -8.98
CA ALA A 10 12.40 -2.27 -8.48
C ALA A 10 12.83 -1.13 -7.54
N ALA A 11 11.96 -0.13 -7.34
CA ALA A 11 12.23 1.03 -6.51
C ALA A 11 10.97 1.46 -5.76
N VAL A 12 11.15 2.05 -4.59
CA VAL A 12 10.08 2.55 -3.72
C VAL A 12 10.45 3.91 -3.14
N VAL A 13 9.44 4.72 -2.83
CA VAL A 13 9.54 5.85 -1.91
C VAL A 13 9.03 5.42 -0.54
N MET A 14 9.74 5.83 0.51
CA MET A 14 9.37 5.68 1.91
C MET A 14 9.50 7.03 2.61
N ILE A 15 8.64 7.28 3.59
CA ILE A 15 8.73 8.46 4.47
C ILE A 15 9.14 8.00 5.86
N ARG A 16 10.18 8.63 6.43
CA ARG A 16 10.66 8.37 7.78
C ARG A 16 10.08 9.41 8.74
N PRO A 17 9.14 9.05 9.62
CA PRO A 17 8.47 10.01 10.49
C PRO A 17 9.33 10.34 11.72
N HIS A 18 9.39 11.61 12.12
CA HIS A 18 9.96 12.03 13.41
C HIS A 18 8.87 12.31 14.46
N HIS A 19 7.61 12.44 14.04
CA HIS A 19 6.44 12.69 14.89
C HIS A 19 5.30 11.71 14.56
N PHE A 20 5.55 10.42 14.75
CA PHE A 20 4.57 9.35 14.53
C PHE A 20 3.68 9.11 15.76
N GLN A 21 2.38 8.97 15.51
CA GLN A 21 1.39 8.47 16.46
C GLN A 21 0.19 7.90 15.70
N PRO A 22 -0.59 6.97 16.28
CA PRO A 22 -1.89 6.60 15.71
C PRO A 22 -2.79 7.83 15.56
N ASN A 23 -3.21 8.15 14.33
CA ASN A 23 -3.93 9.39 14.03
C ASN A 23 -5.36 9.38 14.59
N PRO A 24 -5.74 10.29 15.51
CA PRO A 24 -7.09 10.33 16.04
C PRO A 24 -8.17 10.64 14.99
N GLN A 25 -7.82 11.31 13.87
CA GLN A 25 -8.78 11.66 12.82
C GLN A 25 -9.18 10.45 11.95
N THR A 26 -8.42 9.36 11.99
CA THR A 26 -8.68 8.14 11.21
C THR A 26 -9.27 7.01 12.06
N SER A 27 -9.32 7.15 13.39
CA SER A 27 -9.71 6.04 14.27
C SER A 27 -11.17 5.63 14.10
N ALA A 28 -12.03 6.52 13.59
CA ALA A 28 -13.46 6.27 13.41
C ALA A 28 -13.77 5.33 12.23
N ASP A 29 -12.88 5.24 11.24
CA ASP A 29 -13.08 4.42 10.04
C ASP A 29 -11.94 3.41 9.78
N ASN A 30 -10.87 3.42 10.59
CA ASN A 30 -9.78 2.45 10.54
C ASN A 30 -9.86 1.46 11.70
N ALA A 31 -10.57 0.34 11.50
CA ALA A 31 -10.70 -0.72 12.51
C ALA A 31 -9.38 -1.46 12.83
N PHE A 32 -8.33 -1.27 12.02
CA PHE A 32 -7.00 -1.86 12.25
C PHE A 32 -6.14 -1.00 13.17
N GLN A 33 -6.51 0.27 13.34
CA GLN A 33 -5.82 1.18 14.24
C GLN A 33 -6.05 0.75 15.68
N ARG A 34 -4.96 0.65 16.44
CA ARG A 34 -5.02 0.35 17.86
C ARG A 34 -4.80 1.65 18.63
N SER A 35 -5.62 1.86 19.65
CA SER A 35 -5.35 2.89 20.64
C SER A 35 -4.03 2.56 21.33
N GLY A 36 -2.93 3.15 20.86
CA GLY A 36 -1.66 3.10 21.58
C GLY A 36 -1.92 3.70 22.96
N GLY A 37 -1.68 2.93 24.02
CA GLY A 37 -1.79 3.39 25.40
C GLY A 37 -0.71 4.43 25.72
N ALA A 38 -0.78 5.60 25.08
CA ALA A 38 0.13 6.71 25.32
C ALA A 38 -0.23 7.36 26.65
N GLY A 39 0.43 6.92 27.71
CA GLY A 39 0.47 7.56 29.02
C GLY A 39 1.36 8.80 28.97
N GLY A 40 0.93 9.85 28.27
CA GLY A 40 1.59 11.16 28.25
C GLY A 40 2.78 11.32 27.28
N GLU A 41 3.47 12.47 27.38
CA GLU A 41 4.45 12.94 26.39
C GLU A 41 5.74 12.09 26.25
N ARG A 42 6.12 11.33 27.28
CA ARG A 42 7.30 10.45 27.21
C ARG A 42 7.01 9.23 26.33
N ASP A 43 5.80 8.69 26.42
CA ASP A 43 5.37 7.56 25.62
C ASP A 43 5.24 7.96 24.14
N ALA A 44 4.72 9.15 23.84
CA ALA A 44 4.63 9.67 22.48
C ALA A 44 6.01 9.80 21.81
N ARG A 45 7.01 10.33 22.53
CA ARG A 45 8.39 10.43 22.02
C ARG A 45 9.03 9.07 21.77
N ALA A 46 8.80 8.11 22.67
CA ALA A 46 9.31 6.75 22.50
C ALA A 46 8.68 6.05 21.29
N VAL A 47 7.36 6.21 21.09
CA VAL A 47 6.63 5.71 19.92
C VAL A 47 7.16 6.32 18.62
N SER A 48 7.36 7.63 18.58
CA SER A 48 7.94 8.30 17.40
C SER A 48 9.36 7.82 17.09
N ALA A 49 10.22 7.69 18.11
CA ALA A 49 11.57 7.18 17.94
C ALA A 49 11.59 5.73 17.43
N ALA A 50 10.75 4.86 18.01
CA ALA A 50 10.64 3.46 17.57
C ALA A 50 10.15 3.37 16.11
N ALA A 51 9.11 4.11 15.74
CA ALA A 51 8.60 4.17 14.37
C ALA A 51 9.67 4.63 13.36
N ARG A 52 10.45 5.67 13.72
CA ARG A 52 11.55 6.18 12.91
C ARG A 52 12.62 5.10 12.68
N ASP A 53 13.01 4.42 13.75
CA ASP A 53 14.06 3.40 13.72
C ASP A 53 13.58 2.14 12.95
N GLU A 54 12.31 1.74 13.11
CA GLU A 54 11.64 0.68 12.33
C GLU A 54 11.65 0.99 10.82
N VAL A 55 11.29 2.21 10.42
CA VAL A 55 11.35 2.63 9.00
C VAL A 55 12.78 2.60 8.48
N GLY A 56 13.76 3.05 9.26
CA GLY A 56 15.17 2.99 8.92
C GLY A 56 15.65 1.55 8.67
N ALA A 57 15.33 0.63 9.58
CA ALA A 57 15.67 -0.78 9.45
C ALA A 57 14.97 -1.45 8.26
N ALA A 58 13.69 -1.13 8.03
CA ALA A 58 12.92 -1.61 6.88
C ALA A 58 13.55 -1.15 5.55
N ALA A 59 13.91 0.13 5.45
CA ALA A 59 14.57 0.69 4.28
C ALA A 59 15.92 0.01 4.00
N GLN A 60 16.74 -0.21 5.03
CA GLN A 60 18.03 -0.89 4.88
C GLN A 60 17.85 -2.32 4.36
N ARG A 61 16.90 -3.08 4.93
CA ARG A 61 16.64 -4.46 4.49
C ARG A 61 16.13 -4.58 3.06
N LEU A 62 15.30 -3.63 2.63
CA LEU A 62 14.87 -3.54 1.23
C LEU A 62 16.07 -3.24 0.32
N ALA A 63 16.95 -2.33 0.73
CA ALA A 63 18.18 -2.01 0.00
C ALA A 63 19.13 -3.22 -0.09
N ASP A 64 19.31 -3.98 0.99
CA ASP A 64 20.15 -5.19 1.02
C ASP A 64 19.62 -6.28 0.06
N ALA A 65 18.30 -6.38 -0.06
CA ALA A 65 17.61 -7.24 -1.04
C ALA A 65 17.73 -6.73 -2.49
N GLY A 66 18.29 -5.53 -2.70
CA GLY A 66 18.53 -4.92 -4.01
C GLY A 66 17.41 -4.04 -4.54
N VAL A 67 16.42 -3.72 -3.70
CA VAL A 67 15.39 -2.73 -4.04
C VAL A 67 15.99 -1.33 -3.85
N ARG A 68 15.78 -0.43 -4.81
CA ARG A 68 16.15 0.98 -4.59
C ARG A 68 15.15 1.64 -3.65
N VAL A 69 15.64 2.22 -2.56
CA VAL A 69 14.79 2.90 -1.59
C VAL A 69 15.13 4.39 -1.57
N HIS A 70 14.14 5.22 -1.84
CA HIS A 70 14.21 6.66 -1.65
C HIS A 70 13.52 7.02 -0.33
N VAL A 71 14.30 7.44 0.66
CA VAL A 71 13.76 7.79 1.99
C VAL A 71 13.75 9.30 2.14
N PHE A 72 12.60 9.84 2.54
CA PHE A 72 12.44 11.25 2.89
C PHE A 72 12.10 11.37 4.37
N ASP A 73 12.80 12.21 5.10
CA ASP A 73 12.44 12.51 6.49
C ASP A 73 11.23 13.47 6.54
N ASP A 74 10.31 13.21 7.46
CA ASP A 74 9.24 14.14 7.88
C ASP A 74 9.54 14.57 9.31
N HIS A 75 9.91 15.84 9.50
CA HIS A 75 10.26 16.38 10.82
C HIS A 75 9.05 16.90 11.59
N GLY A 76 7.83 16.61 11.13
CA GLY A 76 6.57 16.90 11.82
C GLY A 76 6.04 18.32 11.59
N GLU A 77 6.59 19.06 10.62
CA GLU A 77 6.25 20.46 10.36
C GLU A 77 4.79 20.66 9.92
N HIS A 78 4.12 19.59 9.47
CA HIS A 78 2.79 19.64 8.88
C HIS A 78 1.70 18.96 9.73
N ASP A 79 2.04 18.48 10.92
CA ASP A 79 1.09 17.75 11.80
C ASP A 79 0.41 16.61 11.02
N THR A 80 1.25 15.73 10.46
CA THR A 80 0.89 14.62 9.57
C THR A 80 1.36 13.29 10.17
N PRO A 81 0.70 12.78 11.23
CA PRO A 81 1.18 11.60 11.95
C PRO A 81 1.15 10.30 11.12
N ASP A 82 0.38 10.25 10.02
CA ASP A 82 0.28 9.13 9.08
C ASP A 82 1.19 9.29 7.84
N SER A 83 2.07 10.30 7.79
CA SER A 83 2.92 10.58 6.61
C SER A 83 3.82 9.41 6.20
N VAL A 84 4.07 8.47 7.13
CA VAL A 84 4.75 7.20 6.89
C VAL A 84 4.08 6.31 5.84
N PHE A 85 2.84 6.62 5.43
CA PHE A 85 2.08 5.90 4.41
C PHE A 85 1.96 6.67 3.08
N PRO A 86 3.07 6.87 2.32
CA PRO A 86 3.07 7.66 1.09
C PRO A 86 2.18 7.09 -0.01
N ASN A 87 1.91 5.78 0.03
CA ASN A 87 1.16 5.06 -0.98
C ASN A 87 -0.32 5.51 -1.08
N ASN A 88 -0.80 6.26 -0.09
CA ASN A 88 -2.17 6.76 -0.03
C ASN A 88 -2.36 8.04 -0.83
N TRP A 89 -1.35 8.92 -0.92
CA TRP A 89 -1.51 10.23 -1.55
C TRP A 89 -0.92 10.32 -2.96
N PHE A 90 -0.04 9.39 -3.36
CA PHE A 90 0.38 9.26 -4.75
C PHE A 90 0.66 7.84 -5.20
N SER A 91 0.75 7.68 -6.52
CA SER A 91 1.28 6.50 -7.18
C SER A 91 1.95 6.88 -8.49
N THR A 92 2.68 5.92 -9.05
CA THR A 92 3.36 6.09 -10.33
C THR A 92 3.01 4.93 -11.26
N HIS A 93 3.01 5.20 -12.55
CA HIS A 93 2.52 4.26 -13.56
C HIS A 93 3.44 4.23 -14.79
N PRO A 94 3.49 3.09 -15.51
CA PRO A 94 4.19 3.00 -16.79
C PRO A 94 3.73 4.09 -17.75
N GLY A 95 4.62 4.52 -18.65
CA GLY A 95 4.38 5.67 -19.54
C GLY A 95 4.82 7.01 -18.95
N GLY A 96 5.24 7.03 -17.68
CA GLY A 96 5.77 8.23 -17.05
C GLY A 96 4.71 9.05 -16.31
N HIS A 97 3.61 8.42 -15.89
CA HIS A 97 2.51 9.13 -15.26
C HIS A 97 2.58 9.04 -13.73
N VAL A 98 2.29 10.14 -13.06
CA VAL A 98 2.15 10.24 -11.61
C VAL A 98 0.73 10.67 -11.29
N ALA A 99 0.07 10.02 -10.32
CA ALA A 99 -1.23 10.41 -9.82
C ALA A 99 -1.09 10.98 -8.41
N LEU A 100 -1.72 12.12 -8.13
CA LEU A 100 -1.92 12.64 -6.77
C LEU A 100 -3.37 12.48 -6.38
N TYR A 101 -3.63 12.06 -5.14
CA TYR A 101 -4.92 11.55 -4.74
C TYR A 101 -5.64 12.44 -3.71
N PRO A 102 -6.99 12.50 -3.78
CA PRO A 102 -7.82 13.15 -2.77
C PRO A 102 -7.90 12.27 -1.52
N MET A 103 -7.64 12.89 -0.36
CA MET A 103 -7.61 12.22 0.94
C MET A 103 -8.81 12.61 1.79
N THR A 104 -9.49 11.64 2.40
CA THR A 104 -10.71 11.88 3.17
C THR A 104 -10.43 12.76 4.39
N CYS A 105 -9.41 12.40 5.18
CA CYS A 105 -9.04 13.10 6.40
C CYS A 105 -8.27 14.41 6.10
N PRO A 106 -8.69 15.57 6.66
CA PRO A 106 -8.07 16.87 6.37
C PRO A 106 -6.57 16.96 6.69
N ASN A 107 -6.11 16.38 7.81
CA ASN A 107 -4.68 16.41 8.15
C ASN A 107 -3.84 15.60 7.14
N ARG A 108 -4.39 14.50 6.62
CA ARG A 108 -3.73 13.65 5.62
C ARG A 108 -3.55 14.33 4.26
N ARG A 109 -4.36 15.32 3.93
CA ARG A 109 -4.22 16.15 2.71
C ARG A 109 -2.89 16.91 2.68
N ARG A 110 -2.34 17.22 3.86
CA ARG A 110 -1.05 17.90 4.04
C ARG A 110 0.16 16.98 3.85
N GLU A 111 -0.05 15.66 3.73
CA GLU A 111 1.02 14.68 3.48
C GLU A 111 1.58 14.76 2.05
N ARG A 112 0.87 15.41 1.12
CA ARG A 112 1.31 15.57 -0.26
C ARG A 112 2.58 16.42 -0.32
N ARG A 113 3.65 15.82 -0.83
CA ARG A 113 5.01 16.37 -0.77
C ARG A 113 5.57 16.72 -2.14
N ALA A 114 5.87 17.99 -2.36
CA ALA A 114 6.42 18.47 -3.63
C ALA A 114 7.84 17.96 -3.89
N ASP A 115 8.68 17.85 -2.86
CA ASP A 115 10.06 17.37 -2.96
C ASP A 115 10.17 15.92 -3.45
N VAL A 116 9.21 15.06 -3.05
CA VAL A 116 9.07 13.70 -3.60
C VAL A 116 8.80 13.76 -5.11
N ILE A 117 7.88 14.61 -5.56
CA ILE A 117 7.53 14.73 -6.97
C ILE A 117 8.69 15.31 -7.80
N GLU A 118 9.43 16.28 -7.26
CA GLU A 118 10.60 16.85 -7.92
C GLU A 118 11.75 15.82 -8.03
N MET A 119 11.95 14.97 -7.01
CA MET A 119 12.88 13.84 -7.13
C MET A 119 12.46 12.89 -8.25
N LEU A 120 11.16 12.54 -8.34
CA LEU A 120 10.66 11.67 -9.40
C LEU A 120 10.91 12.28 -10.79
N LYS A 121 10.66 13.58 -10.98
CA LYS A 121 10.93 14.28 -12.25
C LYS A 121 12.43 14.31 -12.60
N THR A 122 13.29 14.42 -11.59
CA THR A 122 14.75 14.53 -11.75
C THR A 122 15.40 13.18 -12.04
N GLU A 123 15.00 12.11 -11.34
CA GLU A 123 15.62 10.79 -11.43
C GLU A 123 14.92 9.83 -12.40
N TYR A 124 13.64 10.08 -12.68
CA TYR A 124 12.81 9.22 -13.52
C TYR A 124 12.21 10.00 -14.69
N ARG A 125 11.72 9.26 -15.68
CA ARG A 125 11.04 9.79 -16.85
C ARG A 125 9.57 10.04 -16.49
N VAL A 126 9.30 11.20 -15.90
CA VAL A 126 7.94 11.70 -15.70
C VAL A 126 7.51 12.47 -16.95
N GLN A 127 6.35 12.10 -17.49
CA GLN A 127 5.65 12.81 -18.58
C GLN A 127 4.61 13.74 -17.98
N ASP A 128 3.69 13.19 -17.18
CA ASP A 128 2.54 13.93 -16.64
C ASP A 128 2.36 13.67 -15.15
N VAL A 129 1.86 14.70 -14.45
CA VAL A 129 1.36 14.61 -13.09
C VAL A 129 -0.13 14.96 -13.12
N ILE A 130 -0.97 14.00 -12.79
CA ILE A 130 -2.42 14.14 -12.75
C ILE A 130 -2.85 14.30 -11.30
N ASP A 131 -3.39 15.47 -10.97
CA ASP A 131 -3.80 15.80 -9.61
C ASP A 131 -5.32 15.69 -9.44
N TYR A 132 -5.76 14.72 -8.64
CA TYR A 132 -7.15 14.49 -8.30
C TYR A 132 -7.56 15.18 -6.98
N SER A 133 -6.66 15.87 -6.28
CA SER A 133 -6.97 16.52 -4.98
C SER A 133 -8.08 17.56 -5.08
N GLY A 134 -8.34 18.12 -6.26
CA GLY A 134 -9.50 19.00 -6.50
C GLY A 134 -10.85 18.33 -6.24
N LEU A 135 -10.93 17.00 -6.25
CA LEU A 135 -12.15 16.25 -5.89
C LEU A 135 -12.54 16.38 -4.41
N GLU A 136 -11.60 16.78 -3.55
CA GLU A 136 -11.84 16.94 -2.11
C GLU A 136 -12.88 18.03 -1.79
N TYR A 137 -13.12 18.97 -2.71
CA TYR A 137 -14.15 20.01 -2.57
C TYR A 137 -15.58 19.49 -2.78
N ASP A 138 -15.72 18.33 -3.42
CA ASP A 138 -17.00 17.67 -3.71
C ASP A 138 -17.21 16.43 -2.81
N ASP A 139 -16.40 16.26 -1.76
CA ASP A 139 -16.39 15.07 -0.89
C ASP A 139 -16.17 13.73 -1.63
N VAL A 140 -15.43 13.76 -2.74
CA VAL A 140 -15.07 12.59 -3.55
C VAL A 140 -13.63 12.20 -3.28
N PHE A 141 -13.40 10.98 -2.75
CA PHE A 141 -12.09 10.53 -2.25
C PHE A 141 -11.61 9.23 -2.88
N LEU A 142 -10.29 9.05 -2.96
CA LEU A 142 -9.63 7.84 -3.44
C LEU A 142 -8.20 7.82 -2.91
N GLU A 143 -7.96 7.16 -1.77
CA GLU A 143 -6.66 7.15 -1.09
C GLU A 143 -5.62 6.22 -1.75
N GLY A 144 -5.36 6.49 -3.03
CA GLY A 144 -4.29 5.93 -3.84
C GLY A 144 -4.23 4.40 -3.82
N THR A 145 -3.02 3.87 -3.69
CA THR A 145 -2.79 2.41 -3.64
C THR A 145 -3.02 1.82 -2.24
N GLY A 146 -3.56 2.60 -1.31
CA GLY A 146 -4.24 2.08 -0.12
C GLY A 146 -5.63 1.59 -0.48
N ALA A 147 -6.41 2.48 -1.08
CA ALA A 147 -7.75 2.23 -1.57
C ALA A 147 -7.78 1.27 -2.77
N MET A 148 -6.73 1.21 -3.60
CA MET A 148 -6.68 0.37 -4.79
C MET A 148 -5.55 -0.65 -4.76
N VAL A 149 -5.80 -1.85 -5.30
CA VAL A 149 -4.76 -2.83 -5.63
C VAL A 149 -4.76 -3.06 -7.13
N LEU A 150 -3.62 -2.78 -7.77
CA LEU A 150 -3.49 -2.75 -9.22
C LEU A 150 -2.87 -4.06 -9.72
N ASP A 151 -3.58 -4.72 -10.62
CA ASP A 151 -3.01 -5.74 -11.49
C ASP A 151 -2.51 -5.06 -12.77
N HIS A 152 -1.21 -4.81 -12.84
CA HIS A 152 -0.59 -4.14 -13.98
C HIS A 152 -0.55 -5.03 -15.23
N VAL A 153 -0.64 -6.35 -15.07
CA VAL A 153 -0.65 -7.33 -16.17
C VAL A 153 -2.05 -7.41 -16.79
N ALA A 154 -3.06 -7.66 -15.97
CA ALA A 154 -4.46 -7.74 -16.44
C ALA A 154 -5.10 -6.36 -16.67
N ARG A 155 -4.44 -5.28 -16.24
CA ARG A 155 -4.95 -3.91 -16.29
C ARG A 155 -6.24 -3.75 -15.51
N ILE A 156 -6.29 -4.28 -14.29
CA ILE A 156 -7.45 -4.21 -13.39
C ILE A 156 -7.10 -3.42 -12.13
N ALA A 157 -8.00 -2.54 -11.69
CA ALA A 157 -7.94 -1.87 -10.39
C ALA A 157 -9.00 -2.48 -9.45
N TYR A 158 -8.57 -3.35 -8.53
CA TYR A 158 -9.43 -3.91 -7.49
C TYR A 158 -9.60 -2.91 -6.36
N THR A 159 -10.85 -2.62 -6.01
CA THR A 159 -11.19 -1.58 -5.03
C THR A 159 -12.37 -2.00 -4.15
N ALA A 160 -12.11 -2.24 -2.87
CA ALA A 160 -13.13 -2.33 -1.83
C ALA A 160 -13.75 -0.94 -1.62
N ARG A 161 -15.08 -0.84 -1.75
CA ARG A 161 -15.80 0.41 -1.53
C ARG A 161 -15.73 0.81 -0.05
N SER A 162 -15.36 2.06 0.21
CA SER A 162 -15.28 2.61 1.57
C SER A 162 -15.39 4.14 1.53
N ARG A 163 -15.32 4.80 2.70
CA ARG A 163 -15.24 6.27 2.81
C ARG A 163 -13.99 6.88 2.15
N ARG A 164 -13.02 6.03 1.81
CA ARG A 164 -11.70 6.39 1.26
C ARG A 164 -11.56 5.97 -0.21
N ALA A 165 -12.62 5.41 -0.80
CA ALA A 165 -12.61 4.85 -2.14
C ALA A 165 -13.97 5.03 -2.83
N ASP A 166 -14.16 6.21 -3.42
CA ASP A 166 -15.36 6.56 -4.18
C ASP A 166 -15.31 5.96 -5.61
N PRO A 167 -16.38 5.28 -6.07
CA PRO A 167 -16.45 4.72 -7.42
C PRO A 167 -16.26 5.74 -8.55
N VAL A 168 -16.69 6.99 -8.39
CA VAL A 168 -16.52 8.05 -9.40
C VAL A 168 -15.06 8.43 -9.54
N ALA A 169 -14.34 8.58 -8.43
CA ALA A 169 -12.90 8.82 -8.47
C ALA A 169 -12.15 7.62 -9.08
N LEU A 170 -12.55 6.40 -8.72
CA LEU A 170 -11.99 5.18 -9.29
C LEU A 170 -12.18 5.13 -10.81
N GLU A 171 -13.37 5.43 -11.32
CA GLU A 171 -13.63 5.45 -12.77
C GLU A 171 -12.75 6.47 -13.48
N ARG A 172 -12.63 7.70 -12.94
CA ARG A 172 -11.73 8.73 -13.51
C ARG A 172 -10.27 8.28 -13.53
N PHE A 173 -9.81 7.64 -12.46
CA PHE A 173 -8.47 7.05 -12.42
C PHE A 173 -8.31 5.96 -13.50
N CYS A 174 -9.23 5.01 -13.55
CA CYS A 174 -9.21 3.90 -14.50
C CYS A 174 -9.25 4.37 -15.96
N THR A 175 -10.04 5.39 -16.29
CA THR A 175 -10.07 6.00 -17.63
C THR A 175 -8.73 6.64 -18.00
N HIS A 176 -8.15 7.47 -17.11
CA HIS A 176 -6.88 8.14 -17.41
C HIS A 176 -5.71 7.16 -17.52
N PHE A 177 -5.68 6.15 -16.65
CA PHE A 177 -4.57 5.23 -16.54
C PHE A 177 -4.81 3.90 -17.26
N ASN A 178 -5.87 3.74 -18.05
CA ASN A 178 -6.22 2.54 -18.81
C ASN A 178 -6.27 1.26 -17.94
N PHE A 179 -7.07 1.30 -16.88
CA PHE A 179 -7.42 0.15 -16.06
C PHE A 179 -8.93 -0.13 -16.14
N GLU A 180 -9.33 -1.39 -15.97
CA GLU A 180 -10.71 -1.79 -15.71
C GLU A 180 -11.02 -1.63 -14.21
N PRO A 181 -12.05 -0.88 -13.82
CA PRO A 181 -12.46 -0.75 -12.42
C PRO A 181 -13.22 -2.00 -11.96
N ILE A 182 -12.73 -2.68 -10.92
CA ILE A 182 -13.46 -3.71 -10.19
C ILE A 182 -13.72 -3.20 -8.77
N CYS A 183 -14.81 -2.45 -8.61
CA CYS A 183 -15.31 -2.03 -7.30
C CYS A 183 -16.18 -3.13 -6.68
N PHE A 184 -16.06 -3.39 -5.37
CA PHE A 184 -16.84 -4.40 -4.67
C PHE A 184 -17.08 -4.01 -3.21
N ASP A 185 -18.18 -4.49 -2.64
CA ASP A 185 -18.50 -4.29 -1.23
C ASP A 185 -17.83 -5.37 -0.37
N THR A 186 -17.42 -4.94 0.82
CA THR A 186 -16.76 -5.80 1.81
C THR A 186 -17.40 -5.64 3.17
N ALA A 187 -17.22 -6.64 4.03
CA ALA A 187 -17.62 -6.62 5.42
C ALA A 187 -16.61 -7.38 6.27
N ASP A 188 -16.16 -6.76 7.36
CA ASP A 188 -15.44 -7.44 8.44
C ASP A 188 -16.40 -8.24 9.34
N ALA A 189 -15.87 -8.80 10.44
CA ALA A 189 -16.65 -9.59 11.39
C ALA A 189 -17.78 -8.80 12.08
N ASP A 190 -17.66 -7.47 12.14
CA ASP A 190 -18.65 -6.55 12.71
C ASP A 190 -19.58 -5.95 11.64
N GLY A 191 -19.47 -6.40 10.38
CA GLY A 191 -20.25 -5.89 9.25
C GLY A 191 -19.76 -4.54 8.72
N ARG A 192 -18.58 -4.07 9.13
CA ARG A 192 -18.03 -2.79 8.65
C ARG A 192 -17.26 -2.97 7.35
N PRO A 193 -17.35 -2.02 6.41
CA PRO A 193 -16.53 -2.07 5.20
C PRO A 193 -15.03 -2.02 5.52
N ILE A 194 -14.23 -2.76 4.75
CA ILE A 194 -12.77 -2.67 4.81
C ILE A 194 -12.34 -1.31 4.25
N TYR A 195 -11.63 -0.53 5.05
CA TYR A 195 -11.32 0.87 4.73
C TYR A 195 -10.38 1.02 3.52
N HIS A 196 -9.39 0.14 3.38
CA HIS A 196 -8.40 0.10 2.30
C HIS A 196 -8.27 -1.31 1.72
N THR A 197 -8.33 -1.42 0.40
CA THR A 197 -8.21 -2.71 -0.31
C THR A 197 -6.88 -3.41 -0.03
N ASN A 198 -5.79 -2.65 0.10
CA ASN A 198 -4.46 -3.21 0.28
C ASN A 198 -4.24 -3.89 1.65
N VAL A 199 -5.16 -3.75 2.62
CA VAL A 199 -5.06 -4.50 3.88
C VAL A 199 -5.57 -5.93 3.72
N MET A 200 -6.44 -6.16 2.74
CA MET A 200 -7.07 -7.47 2.51
C MET A 200 -6.56 -8.22 1.28
N MET A 201 -5.83 -7.55 0.39
CA MET A 201 -5.29 -8.20 -0.80
C MET A 201 -3.99 -7.61 -1.32
N SER A 202 -3.22 -8.45 -2.02
CA SER A 202 -2.01 -8.10 -2.76
C SER A 202 -1.93 -8.91 -4.04
N VAL A 203 -1.56 -8.26 -5.15
CA VAL A 203 -1.36 -8.91 -6.44
C VAL A 203 0.13 -8.91 -6.76
N ALA A 204 0.73 -10.09 -6.80
CA ALA A 204 2.10 -10.32 -7.22
C ALA A 204 2.14 -10.83 -8.66
N THR A 205 3.31 -11.19 -9.18
CA THR A 205 3.46 -11.65 -10.56
C THR A 205 2.86 -13.04 -10.76
N GLU A 206 3.14 -14.00 -9.86
CA GLU A 206 2.72 -15.41 -10.00
C GLU A 206 1.63 -15.84 -9.01
N PHE A 207 1.26 -14.97 -8.08
CA PHE A 207 0.25 -15.25 -7.06
C PHE A 207 -0.52 -13.99 -6.68
N ALA A 208 -1.66 -14.18 -6.01
CA ALA A 208 -2.39 -13.12 -5.35
C ALA A 208 -2.77 -13.59 -3.93
N LEU A 209 -2.59 -12.71 -2.94
CA LEU A 209 -3.08 -12.92 -1.59
C LEU A 209 -4.43 -12.19 -1.47
N ILE A 210 -5.47 -12.83 -0.97
CA ILE A 210 -6.79 -12.20 -0.87
C ILE A 210 -7.68 -12.79 0.22
N GLY A 211 -8.25 -11.93 1.06
CA GLY A 211 -9.31 -12.28 2.00
C GLY A 211 -10.66 -12.42 1.29
N LEU A 212 -10.89 -13.52 0.59
CA LEU A 212 -12.12 -13.75 -0.19
C LEU A 212 -13.38 -13.69 0.67
N ASP A 213 -13.29 -14.12 1.93
CA ASP A 213 -14.44 -14.15 2.85
C ASP A 213 -14.95 -12.77 3.26
N LEU A 214 -14.14 -11.74 3.08
CA LEU A 214 -14.52 -10.35 3.35
C LEU A 214 -15.37 -9.76 2.23
N ILE A 215 -15.45 -10.39 1.05
CA ILE A 215 -16.24 -9.90 -0.08
C ILE A 215 -17.70 -10.33 0.13
N SER A 216 -18.60 -9.35 0.25
CA SER A 216 -19.98 -9.55 0.74
C SER A 216 -20.84 -10.40 -0.19
N TYR A 217 -20.64 -10.31 -1.51
CA TYR A 217 -21.47 -10.99 -2.50
C TYR A 217 -20.75 -12.21 -3.11
N PRO A 218 -21.28 -13.44 -2.98
CA PRO A 218 -20.64 -14.65 -3.49
C PRO A 218 -20.31 -14.61 -4.99
N ASN A 219 -21.22 -14.11 -5.82
CA ASN A 219 -20.98 -13.99 -7.27
C ASN A 219 -19.79 -13.07 -7.58
N ARG A 220 -19.67 -11.95 -6.85
CA ARG A 220 -18.56 -11.00 -7.01
C ARG A 220 -17.25 -11.58 -6.52
N ARG A 221 -17.29 -12.34 -5.42
CA ARG A 221 -16.14 -13.10 -4.90
C ARG A 221 -15.62 -14.12 -5.91
N ASP A 222 -16.52 -14.90 -6.51
CA ASP A 222 -16.16 -15.91 -7.52
C ASP A 222 -15.60 -15.26 -8.79
N GLU A 223 -16.19 -14.14 -9.22
CA GLU A 223 -15.69 -13.34 -10.33
C GLU A 223 -14.26 -12.84 -10.05
N ILE A 224 -14.01 -12.20 -8.91
CA ILE A 224 -12.68 -11.68 -8.54
C ILE A 224 -11.66 -12.80 -8.48
N ARG A 225 -12.01 -13.94 -7.85
CA ARG A 225 -11.14 -15.13 -7.81
C ARG A 225 -10.78 -15.60 -9.22
N ARG A 226 -11.75 -15.64 -10.13
CA ARG A 226 -11.50 -16.02 -11.53
C ARG A 226 -10.60 -15.00 -12.23
N ARG A 227 -10.90 -13.70 -12.14
CA ARG A 227 -10.10 -12.63 -12.77
C ARG A 227 -8.65 -12.66 -12.30
N LEU A 228 -8.40 -12.92 -11.01
CA LEU A 228 -7.04 -13.08 -10.49
C LEU A 228 -6.33 -14.31 -11.08
N ALA A 229 -7.04 -15.42 -11.25
CA ALA A 229 -6.50 -16.67 -11.79
C ALA A 229 -6.33 -16.67 -13.32
N GLU A 230 -7.04 -15.81 -14.06
CA GLU A 230 -7.03 -15.75 -15.55
C GLU A 230 -5.64 -15.54 -16.15
N THR A 231 -4.74 -14.93 -15.39
CA THR A 231 -3.33 -14.67 -15.78
C THR A 231 -2.37 -15.78 -15.34
N GLY A 232 -2.88 -16.91 -14.84
CA GLY A 232 -2.08 -18.05 -14.37
C GLY A 232 -1.62 -17.95 -12.91
N ARG A 233 -2.05 -16.92 -12.17
CA ARG A 233 -1.66 -16.72 -10.77
C ARG A 233 -2.27 -17.76 -9.83
N ALA A 234 -1.50 -18.20 -8.85
CA ALA A 234 -2.03 -18.92 -7.70
C ALA A 234 -2.82 -17.96 -6.80
N VAL A 235 -4.12 -18.20 -6.62
CA VAL A 235 -4.94 -17.42 -5.68
C VAL A 235 -4.81 -18.03 -4.30
N VAL A 236 -4.11 -17.32 -3.41
CA VAL A 236 -3.89 -17.69 -2.02
C VAL A 236 -4.94 -17.01 -1.16
N ALA A 237 -5.95 -17.77 -0.76
CA ALA A 237 -6.96 -17.28 0.18
C ALA A 237 -6.32 -17.00 1.55
N LEU A 238 -6.67 -15.87 2.14
CA LEU A 238 -6.28 -15.46 3.49
C LEU A 238 -7.47 -15.56 4.43
N GLU A 239 -7.24 -16.13 5.60
CA GLU A 239 -8.25 -16.17 6.66
C GLU A 239 -8.41 -14.81 7.34
N PRO A 240 -9.58 -14.49 7.94
CA PRO A 240 -9.77 -13.24 8.68
C PRO A 240 -8.70 -12.96 9.75
N SER A 241 -8.21 -14.00 10.42
CA SER A 241 -7.12 -13.93 11.41
C SER A 241 -5.80 -13.48 10.80
N GLN A 242 -5.51 -13.88 9.55
CA GLN A 242 -4.32 -13.49 8.80
C GLN A 242 -4.43 -12.05 8.31
N ILE A 243 -5.63 -11.64 7.89
CA ILE A 243 -5.92 -10.24 7.51
C ILE A 243 -5.74 -9.31 8.71
N ALA A 244 -6.24 -9.68 9.89
CA ALA A 244 -6.04 -8.95 11.15
C ALA A 244 -4.56 -8.87 11.58
N ASN A 245 -3.70 -9.71 11.00
CA ASN A 245 -2.24 -9.67 11.13
C ASN A 245 -1.53 -9.19 9.86
N PHE A 246 -2.23 -8.41 9.03
CA PHE A 246 -1.71 -7.70 7.87
C PHE A 246 -1.14 -8.59 6.75
N ALA A 247 -1.55 -9.86 6.65
CA ALA A 247 -1.07 -10.76 5.59
C ALA A 247 -1.40 -10.28 4.16
N GLY A 248 -2.48 -9.50 3.99
CA GLY A 248 -2.82 -8.86 2.72
C GLY A 248 -1.96 -7.63 2.42
N ASN A 249 -1.39 -6.99 3.44
CA ASN A 249 -0.63 -5.74 3.36
C ASN A 249 0.84 -5.99 2.97
N ALA A 250 1.02 -6.68 1.84
CA ALA A 250 2.31 -7.05 1.29
C ALA A 250 2.51 -6.49 -0.13
N LEU A 251 3.76 -6.31 -0.56
CA LEU A 251 4.13 -5.85 -1.90
C LEU A 251 5.24 -6.71 -2.49
N GLU A 252 5.02 -7.25 -3.70
CA GLU A 252 6.10 -7.87 -4.46
C GLU A 252 6.98 -6.79 -5.09
N LEU A 253 8.29 -6.91 -4.93
CA LEU A 253 9.31 -5.99 -5.42
C LEU A 253 10.36 -6.77 -6.21
N SER A 254 10.97 -6.10 -7.19
CA SER A 254 12.09 -6.68 -7.92
C SER A 254 13.40 -6.38 -7.16
N GLY A 255 13.96 -7.40 -6.51
CA GLY A 255 15.28 -7.33 -5.87
C GLY A 255 16.42 -7.51 -6.88
N ARG A 256 17.65 -7.65 -6.36
CA ARG A 256 18.85 -7.81 -7.21
C ARG A 256 18.83 -9.10 -8.02
N ASP A 257 18.55 -10.21 -7.34
CA ASP A 257 18.70 -11.57 -7.88
C ASP A 257 17.36 -12.30 -8.05
N ALA A 258 16.35 -11.91 -7.26
CA ALA A 258 15.02 -12.50 -7.27
C ALA A 258 13.96 -11.44 -6.93
N ARG A 259 12.68 -11.77 -7.18
CA ARG A 259 11.57 -11.01 -6.61
C ARG A 259 11.52 -11.26 -5.11
N VAL A 260 11.12 -10.25 -4.35
CA VAL A 260 10.91 -10.34 -2.91
C VAL A 260 9.48 -9.92 -2.58
N LEU A 261 8.82 -10.62 -1.67
CA LEU A 261 7.56 -10.18 -1.09
C LEU A 261 7.87 -9.46 0.21
N ALA A 262 7.76 -8.13 0.21
CA ALA A 262 7.86 -7.33 1.43
C ALA A 262 6.53 -7.42 2.19
N LEU A 263 6.61 -7.90 3.44
CA LEU A 263 5.47 -8.09 4.35
C LEU A 263 5.95 -7.87 5.78
N SER A 264 5.05 -7.65 6.75
CA SER A 264 5.51 -7.53 8.15
C SER A 264 5.88 -8.88 8.75
N ARG A 265 6.63 -8.87 9.85
CA ARG A 265 6.89 -10.05 10.67
C ARG A 265 5.60 -10.75 11.10
N ARG A 266 4.61 -9.98 11.55
CA ARG A 266 3.29 -10.50 11.96
C ARG A 266 2.56 -11.17 10.80
N ALA A 267 2.58 -10.57 9.62
CA ALA A 267 2.05 -11.16 8.41
C ALA A 267 2.74 -12.49 8.08
N PHE A 268 4.08 -12.50 8.09
CA PHE A 268 4.86 -13.70 7.82
C PHE A 268 4.56 -14.84 8.81
N ASP A 269 4.51 -14.53 10.11
CA ASP A 269 4.31 -15.54 11.15
C ASP A 269 2.93 -16.18 11.11
N CYS A 270 1.89 -15.43 10.70
CA CYS A 270 0.53 -15.97 10.57
C CYS A 270 0.28 -16.77 9.27
N LEU A 271 1.14 -16.65 8.26
CA LEU A 271 1.03 -17.46 7.03
C LEU A 271 1.32 -18.93 7.34
N THR A 272 0.48 -19.81 6.80
CA THR A 272 0.69 -21.26 6.93
C THR A 272 1.94 -21.70 6.17
N PRO A 273 2.57 -22.82 6.55
CA PRO A 273 3.71 -23.37 5.81
C PRO A 273 3.40 -23.65 4.34
N HIS A 274 2.15 -23.99 4.00
CA HIS A 274 1.73 -24.21 2.62
C HIS A 274 1.68 -22.90 1.83
N GLN A 275 1.08 -21.84 2.38
CA GLN A 275 1.04 -20.52 1.73
C GLN A 275 2.46 -19.96 1.51
N ARG A 276 3.35 -20.08 2.51
CA ARG A 276 4.76 -19.66 2.37
C ARG A 276 5.46 -20.38 1.22
N ARG A 277 5.35 -21.71 1.16
CA ARG A 277 5.92 -22.51 0.06
C ARG A 277 5.37 -22.10 -1.31
N LEU A 278 4.08 -21.77 -1.41
CA LEU A 278 3.48 -21.32 -2.67
C LEU A 278 4.09 -19.98 -3.13
N ILE A 279 4.26 -19.03 -2.21
CA ILE A 279 4.89 -17.73 -2.48
C ILE A 279 6.35 -17.91 -2.89
N GLU A 280 7.10 -18.69 -2.12
CA GLU A 280 8.55 -18.94 -2.28
C GLU A 280 8.93 -19.63 -3.59
N ARG A 281 7.95 -20.17 -4.34
CA ARG A 281 8.17 -20.64 -5.72
C ARG A 281 8.61 -19.51 -6.67
N SER A 282 8.26 -18.27 -6.36
CA SER A 282 8.44 -17.13 -7.27
C SER A 282 8.98 -15.85 -6.62
N ALA A 283 8.84 -15.70 -5.29
CA ALA A 283 9.34 -14.55 -4.56
C ALA A 283 9.88 -14.94 -3.18
N GLN A 284 11.03 -14.40 -2.79
CA GLN A 284 11.58 -14.59 -1.45
C GLN A 284 10.76 -13.78 -0.42
N LEU A 285 10.36 -14.40 0.69
CA LEU A 285 9.68 -13.69 1.77
C LEU A 285 10.67 -12.77 2.50
N LEU A 286 10.35 -11.47 2.59
CA LEU A 286 11.15 -10.46 3.27
C LEU A 286 10.35 -9.85 4.44
N PRO A 287 10.29 -10.54 5.60
CA PRO A 287 9.46 -10.12 6.74
C PRO A 287 10.06 -8.93 7.49
N LEU A 288 9.48 -7.74 7.47
CA LEU A 288 9.98 -6.51 8.12
C LEU A 288 9.36 -6.32 9.51
N ASP A 289 10.17 -5.92 10.48
CA ASP A 289 9.72 -5.71 11.86
C ASP A 289 9.24 -4.25 12.02
N VAL A 290 7.93 -4.05 11.99
CA VAL A 290 7.27 -2.72 12.05
C VAL A 290 6.10 -2.63 13.07
N PRO A 291 6.25 -3.19 14.29
CA PRO A 291 5.14 -3.30 15.24
C PRO A 291 4.59 -1.94 15.70
N THR A 292 5.42 -0.89 15.74
CA THR A 292 4.96 0.45 16.13
C THR A 292 4.15 1.08 15.01
N ILE A 293 4.58 0.95 13.75
CA ILE A 293 3.81 1.43 12.59
C ILE A 293 2.42 0.78 12.52
N GLU A 294 2.33 -0.50 12.84
CA GLU A 294 1.07 -1.25 12.84
C GLU A 294 0.03 -0.76 13.85
N LEU A 295 0.43 0.07 14.83
CA LEU A 295 -0.52 0.75 15.73
C LEU A 295 -1.44 1.73 14.99
N ALA A 296 -0.98 2.33 13.88
CA ALA A 296 -1.79 3.23 13.06
C ALA A 296 -2.74 2.49 12.10
N GLY A 297 -2.76 1.16 12.12
CA GLY A 297 -3.65 0.35 11.27
C GLY A 297 -3.18 0.17 9.82
N GLY A 298 -1.98 0.66 9.47
CA GLY A 298 -1.26 0.32 8.24
C GLY A 298 -0.08 -0.61 8.51
N SER A 299 0.49 -1.23 7.48
CA SER A 299 1.68 -2.09 7.61
C SER A 299 2.60 -1.90 6.41
N VAL A 300 3.43 -2.90 6.09
CA VAL A 300 4.52 -2.79 5.11
C VAL A 300 4.07 -2.29 3.74
N ARG A 301 2.97 -2.78 3.15
CA ARG A 301 2.52 -2.29 1.84
C ARG A 301 2.18 -0.80 1.86
N CYS A 302 1.61 -0.31 2.97
CA CYS A 302 1.26 1.11 3.11
C CYS A 302 2.52 2.01 3.19
N MET A 303 3.60 1.51 3.79
CA MET A 303 4.86 2.25 3.91
C MET A 303 5.59 2.45 2.57
N LEU A 304 5.16 1.75 1.51
CA LEU A 304 5.89 1.66 0.24
C LEU A 304 5.08 2.28 -0.90
N ALA A 305 5.53 3.40 -1.45
CA ALA A 305 5.04 3.87 -2.74
C ALA A 305 5.92 3.29 -3.86
N GLY A 306 5.42 2.28 -4.57
CA GLY A 306 6.14 1.62 -5.67
C GLY A 306 6.37 2.57 -6.85
N ILE A 307 7.60 2.56 -7.40
CA ILE A 307 7.96 3.37 -8.56
C ILE A 307 7.92 2.53 -9.83
N HIS A 308 6.86 2.72 -10.63
CA HIS A 308 6.65 2.10 -11.94
C HIS A 308 7.05 3.04 -13.10
N LEU A 309 8.03 3.92 -12.84
CA LEU A 309 8.59 4.85 -13.83
C LEU A 309 9.92 4.31 -14.38
N ALA A 310 10.18 4.57 -15.66
CA ALA A 310 11.50 4.34 -16.24
C ALA A 310 12.50 5.32 -15.65
N ARG A 311 13.67 4.85 -15.22
CA ARG A 311 14.73 5.72 -14.71
C ARG A 311 15.31 6.55 -15.86
N ARG A 312 15.77 7.77 -15.59
CA ARG A 312 16.67 8.48 -16.49
C ARG A 312 18.04 7.78 -16.46
N GLU A 313 18.61 7.54 -17.63
CA GLU A 313 20.03 7.23 -17.74
C GLU A 313 20.76 8.57 -17.59
N GLY A 314 21.77 8.59 -16.71
CA GLY A 314 22.59 9.78 -16.50
C GLY A 314 23.53 10.03 -17.66
#